data_AF-A0A7S1S1R7-F1
#
_entry.id   AF-A0A7S1S1R7-F1
#
_cell.length_a   1.000
_cell.length_b   1.000
_cell.length_c   1.000
_cell.angle_alpha   90.00
_cell.angle_beta   90.00
_cell.angle_gamma   90.00
#
_symmetry.space_group_name_H-M   'P 1'
#
loop_
_entity.id
_entity.type
_entity.pdbx_description
1 polymer ?
#
loop_
_entity_poly.entity_id
_entity_poly.type
_entity_poly.pdbx_seq_one_letter_code
_entity_poly.pdbx_strand_id
1 'polypeptide(L)'
;NFRSSGINDAAAASGGHPGCQLLSSSFGWWLQVLLGAVCFVSLVAKRFTDKVRRPWKVWFFDTSKQGISAVLIHFLNILLSMAFGEWLHVKADPCNWYWINLTLDDTIGLGILFLSLRLMQCTYRTRCVDRPELAMSGEYGNPPDVRIFARQLLDWQLLVVVEKVLLAVFVVHFNGAVASVAGVLLGWLDPYPRGKLVGVMGVG
;
A
#
# COMPACT_ATOMS: atom_id res chain seq x y z
N ASN A 1 -31.41 46.69 5.95
CA ASN A 1 -30.75 46.39 4.66
C ASN A 1 -29.25 46.37 4.86
N PHE A 2 -28.58 45.36 4.29
CA PHE A 2 -27.15 45.01 4.45
C PHE A 2 -26.77 44.27 5.73
N ARG A 3 -26.99 42.95 5.78
CA ARG A 3 -26.03 41.91 6.26
C ARG A 3 -26.68 40.53 6.30
N SER A 4 -27.08 39.99 5.13
CA SER A 4 -27.48 38.56 5.03
C SER A 4 -27.28 37.93 3.66
N SER A 5 -26.67 38.62 2.68
CA SER A 5 -26.56 38.10 1.32
C SER A 5 -25.20 37.44 1.01
N GLY A 6 -24.19 37.57 1.89
CA GLY A 6 -22.81 37.15 1.58
C GLY A 6 -22.41 35.73 2.00
N ILE A 7 -23.29 34.95 2.65
CA ILE A 7 -22.97 33.57 3.08
C ILE A 7 -23.45 32.54 2.05
N ASN A 8 -24.40 32.91 1.18
CA ASN A 8 -24.96 31.98 0.20
C ASN A 8 -24.16 31.91 -1.11
N ASP A 9 -23.23 32.86 -1.35
CA ASP A 9 -22.44 32.90 -2.59
C ASP A 9 -21.14 32.09 -2.52
N ALA A 10 -20.70 31.66 -1.33
CA ALA A 10 -19.55 30.76 -1.18
C ALA A 10 -19.88 29.28 -1.43
N ALA A 11 -21.17 28.92 -1.44
CA ALA A 11 -21.64 27.55 -1.65
C ALA A 11 -21.96 27.23 -3.14
N ALA A 12 -21.94 28.23 -4.03
CA ALA A 12 -22.41 28.10 -5.41
C ALA A 12 -21.31 28.23 -6.49
N ALA A 13 -20.03 28.29 -6.12
CA ALA A 13 -18.91 28.45 -7.05
C ALA A 13 -17.97 27.24 -7.15
N SER A 14 -18.52 26.02 -7.15
CA SER A 14 -17.79 24.82 -7.54
C SER A 14 -18.55 24.06 -8.64
N GLY A 15 -18.60 24.66 -9.83
CA GLY A 15 -18.91 23.96 -11.09
C GLY A 15 -17.75 23.07 -11.56
N GLY A 16 -16.92 22.57 -10.65
CA GLY A 16 -15.88 21.59 -10.93
C GLY A 16 -16.41 20.20 -10.60
N HIS A 17 -16.26 19.25 -11.53
CA HIS A 17 -16.47 17.84 -11.24
C HIS A 17 -15.85 17.49 -9.89
N PRO A 18 -16.57 16.79 -8.97
CA PRO A 18 -15.98 16.42 -7.70
C PRO A 18 -14.74 15.59 -7.99
N GLY A 19 -13.57 16.10 -7.59
CA GLY A 19 -12.29 15.44 -7.79
C GLY A 19 -12.29 14.03 -7.21
N CYS A 20 -11.32 13.21 -7.61
CA CYS A 20 -11.28 11.82 -7.17
C CYS A 20 -11.13 11.74 -5.63
N GLN A 21 -12.10 11.10 -4.99
CA GLN A 21 -12.23 11.01 -3.54
C GLN A 21 -11.92 9.59 -3.06
N LEU A 22 -10.75 9.38 -2.44
CA LEU A 22 -10.34 8.07 -1.93
C LEU A 22 -11.28 7.55 -0.82
N LEU A 23 -11.45 8.32 0.25
CA LEU A 23 -12.14 7.88 1.48
C LEU A 23 -13.48 8.57 1.75
N SER A 24 -13.74 9.73 1.14
CA SER A 24 -14.92 10.54 1.48
C SER A 24 -16.19 10.11 0.73
N SER A 25 -16.08 9.17 -0.22
CA SER A 25 -17.24 8.64 -0.93
C SER A 25 -17.65 7.27 -0.39
N SER A 26 -18.96 7.04 -0.22
CA SER A 26 -19.49 5.73 0.16
C SER A 26 -19.10 4.64 -0.84
N PHE A 27 -18.95 5.02 -2.12
CA PHE A 27 -18.50 4.11 -3.17
C PHE A 27 -17.07 3.62 -2.97
N GLY A 28 -16.13 4.52 -2.60
CA GLY A 28 -14.73 4.15 -2.31
C GLY A 28 -14.61 3.15 -1.15
N TRP A 29 -15.35 3.39 -0.07
CA TRP A 29 -15.42 2.45 1.06
C TRP A 29 -15.91 1.05 0.65
N TRP A 30 -17.01 0.99 -0.10
CA TRP A 30 -17.53 -0.30 -0.59
C TRP A 30 -16.52 -1.02 -1.48
N LEU A 31 -15.86 -0.28 -2.39
CA LEU A 31 -14.87 -0.83 -3.30
C LEU A 31 -13.66 -1.40 -2.54
N GLN A 32 -13.13 -0.68 -1.55
CA GLN A 32 -12.02 -1.15 -0.71
C GLN A 32 -12.37 -2.42 0.06
N VAL A 33 -13.55 -2.49 0.69
CA VAL A 33 -13.99 -3.69 1.42
C VAL A 33 -14.17 -4.88 0.48
N LEU A 34 -14.78 -4.65 -0.69
CA LEU A 34 -14.99 -5.69 -1.69
C LEU A 34 -13.66 -6.27 -2.19
N LEU A 35 -12.71 -5.41 -2.58
CA LEU A 35 -11.39 -5.83 -3.04
C LEU A 35 -10.63 -6.59 -1.95
N GLY A 36 -10.65 -6.10 -0.71
CA GLY A 36 -10.05 -6.78 0.44
C GLY A 36 -10.66 -8.18 0.67
N ALA A 37 -11.99 -8.31 0.57
CA ALA A 37 -12.68 -9.58 0.69
C ALA A 37 -12.30 -10.55 -0.46
N VAL A 38 -12.26 -10.07 -1.70
CA VAL A 38 -11.84 -10.86 -2.87
C VAL A 38 -10.40 -11.36 -2.69
N CYS A 39 -9.48 -10.50 -2.25
CA CYS A 39 -8.10 -10.88 -1.99
C CYS A 39 -8.01 -11.98 -0.92
N PHE A 40 -8.71 -11.80 0.21
CA PHE A 40 -8.69 -12.79 1.30
C PHE A 40 -9.31 -14.13 0.88
N VAL A 41 -10.46 -14.10 0.19
CA VAL A 41 -11.10 -15.31 -0.36
C VAL A 41 -10.18 -16.00 -1.35
N SER A 42 -9.45 -15.25 -2.17
CA SER A 42 -8.47 -15.80 -3.11
C SER A 42 -7.34 -16.55 -2.41
N LEU A 43 -6.82 -16.03 -1.28
CA LEU A 43 -5.80 -16.71 -0.47
C LEU A 43 -6.33 -18.02 0.13
N VAL A 44 -7.58 -18.02 0.61
CA VAL A 44 -8.23 -19.22 1.15
C VAL A 44 -8.51 -20.23 0.05
N ALA A 45 -9.04 -19.80 -1.09
CA ALA A 45 -9.28 -20.65 -2.25
C ALA A 45 -7.98 -21.27 -2.78
N LYS A 46 -6.92 -20.46 -2.89
CA LYS A 46 -5.58 -20.89 -3.32
C LYS A 46 -5.08 -22.07 -2.48
N ARG A 47 -5.23 -21.99 -1.16
CA ARG A 47 -4.89 -23.09 -0.25
C ARG A 47 -5.61 -24.41 -0.59
N PHE A 48 -6.89 -24.36 -0.95
CA PHE A 48 -7.64 -25.57 -1.31
C PHE A 48 -7.19 -26.14 -2.65
N THR A 49 -6.66 -25.31 -3.55
CA THR A 49 -6.12 -25.74 -4.85
C THR A 49 -4.66 -26.23 -4.80
N ASP A 50 -3.90 -25.91 -3.75
CA ASP A 50 -2.49 -26.28 -3.66
C ASP A 50 -2.28 -27.79 -3.46
N LYS A 51 -1.36 -28.36 -4.25
CA LYS A 51 -0.98 -29.79 -4.20
C LYS A 51 -0.33 -30.17 -2.87
N VAL A 52 0.49 -29.28 -2.30
CA VAL A 52 1.15 -29.47 -1.00
C VAL A 52 0.67 -28.36 -0.07
N ARG A 53 -0.09 -28.72 0.96
CA ARG A 53 -0.72 -27.76 1.87
C ARG A 53 0.10 -27.59 3.15
N ARG A 54 0.50 -26.35 3.45
CA ARG A 54 1.11 -25.99 4.75
C ARG A 54 0.13 -26.29 5.91
N PRO A 55 0.58 -26.69 7.11
CA PRO A 55 -0.28 -26.85 8.28
C PRO A 55 -1.05 -25.56 8.62
N TRP A 56 -2.27 -25.65 9.16
CA TRP A 56 -3.13 -24.49 9.41
C TRP A 56 -2.47 -23.39 10.26
N LYS A 57 -1.71 -23.78 11.30
CA LYS A 57 -1.00 -22.82 12.16
C LYS A 57 0.08 -22.04 11.40
N VAL A 58 0.86 -22.72 10.57
CA VAL A 58 1.93 -22.12 9.74
C VAL A 58 1.32 -21.23 8.66
N TRP A 59 0.25 -21.71 8.00
CA TRP A 59 -0.48 -20.92 7.02
C TRP A 59 -1.03 -19.63 7.64
N PHE A 60 -1.62 -19.70 8.84
CA PHE A 60 -2.10 -18.52 9.54
C PHE A 60 -0.98 -17.53 9.86
N PHE A 61 0.19 -18.01 10.29
CA PHE A 61 1.36 -17.18 10.50
C PHE A 61 1.81 -16.47 9.21
N ASP A 62 1.96 -17.20 8.11
CA ASP A 62 2.39 -16.63 6.83
C ASP A 62 1.38 -15.61 6.29
N THR A 63 0.09 -15.95 6.31
CA THR A 63 -0.99 -15.08 5.83
C THR A 63 -1.16 -13.85 6.73
N SER A 64 -1.01 -13.99 8.05
CA SER A 64 -1.12 -12.85 8.97
C SER A 64 0.03 -11.86 8.81
N LYS A 65 1.26 -12.32 8.49
CA LYS A 65 2.37 -11.41 8.15
C LYS A 65 2.02 -10.52 6.95
N GLN A 66 1.48 -11.13 5.89
CA GLN A 66 1.06 -10.42 4.68
C GLN A 66 -0.12 -9.50 4.96
N GLY A 67 -1.12 -9.97 5.71
CA GLY A 67 -2.30 -9.17 6.06
C GLY A 67 -1.96 -7.93 6.89
N ILE A 68 -1.12 -8.07 7.93
CA ILE A 68 -0.68 -6.94 8.75
C ILE A 68 0.14 -5.94 7.90
N SER A 69 1.02 -6.46 7.04
CA SER A 69 1.80 -5.64 6.11
C SER A 69 0.92 -4.85 5.12
N ALA A 70 -0.09 -5.50 4.54
CA ALA A 70 -1.01 -4.88 3.60
C ALA A 70 -1.83 -3.77 4.27
N VAL A 71 -2.30 -3.99 5.50
CA VAL A 71 -3.01 -2.96 6.28
C VAL A 71 -2.09 -1.77 6.57
N LEU A 72 -0.86 -2.03 7.02
CA LEU A 72 0.12 -0.96 7.31
C LEU A 72 0.41 -0.11 6.06
N ILE A 73 0.76 -0.76 4.95
CA ILE A 73 1.07 -0.08 3.69
C ILE A 73 -0.15 0.65 3.13
N HIS A 74 -1.36 0.08 3.23
CA HIS A 74 -2.58 0.75 2.81
C HIS A 74 -2.78 2.10 3.51
N PHE A 75 -2.63 2.15 4.84
CA PHE A 75 -2.72 3.40 5.58
C PHE A 75 -1.59 4.36 5.23
N LEU A 76 -0.35 3.88 5.12
CA LEU A 76 0.79 4.72 4.71
C LEU A 76 0.59 5.30 3.30
N ASN A 77 0.04 4.53 2.37
CA ASN A 77 -0.28 4.99 1.01
C ASN A 77 -1.29 6.11 1.04
N ILE A 78 -2.40 5.95 1.76
CA ILE A 78 -3.41 7.01 1.89
C ILE A 78 -2.80 8.26 2.52
N LEU A 79 -2.08 8.12 3.63
CA LEU A 79 -1.47 9.24 4.35
C LEU A 79 -0.46 10.00 3.47
N LEU A 80 0.46 9.27 2.82
CA LEU A 80 1.46 9.88 1.95
C LEU A 80 0.83 10.52 0.73
N SER A 81 -0.22 9.94 0.14
CA SER A 81 -0.88 10.54 -1.02
C SER A 81 -1.62 11.83 -0.70
N MET A 82 -2.19 11.96 0.50
CA MET A 82 -2.74 13.23 0.98
C MET A 82 -1.61 14.23 1.28
N ALA A 83 -0.59 13.80 2.01
CA ALA A 83 0.55 14.65 2.37
C ALA A 83 1.30 15.18 1.14
N PHE A 84 1.53 14.35 0.12
CA PHE A 84 2.17 14.76 -1.13
C PHE A 84 1.33 15.76 -1.91
N GLY A 85 0.00 15.64 -1.90
CA GLY A 85 -0.88 16.65 -2.52
C GLY A 85 -0.77 18.03 -1.86
N GLU A 86 -0.46 18.08 -0.56
CA GLU A 86 -0.26 19.34 0.17
C GLU A 86 1.18 19.86 0.12
N TRP A 87 2.17 18.96 0.24
CA TRP A 87 3.58 19.33 0.40
C TRP A 87 4.32 19.50 -0.92
N LEU A 88 3.92 18.78 -1.97
CA LEU A 88 4.56 18.88 -3.28
C LEU A 88 3.76 19.87 -4.12
N HIS A 89 4.38 20.99 -4.51
CA HIS A 89 3.77 22.03 -5.35
C HIS A 89 3.60 21.60 -6.84
N VAL A 90 3.19 20.35 -7.08
CA VAL A 90 2.93 19.78 -8.40
C VAL A 90 1.42 19.54 -8.55
N LYS A 91 0.87 19.89 -9.71
CA LYS A 91 -0.56 19.70 -10.01
C LYS A 91 -0.89 18.21 -10.22
N ALA A 92 -1.09 17.48 -9.14
CA ALA A 92 -1.60 16.11 -9.16
C ALA A 92 -2.61 15.90 -8.01
N ASP A 93 -3.76 15.30 -8.32
CA ASP A 93 -4.79 15.02 -7.34
C ASP A 93 -4.43 13.80 -6.45
N PRO A 94 -5.11 13.61 -5.30
CA PRO A 94 -4.80 12.50 -4.39
C PRO A 94 -4.89 11.10 -5.00
N CYS A 95 -5.74 10.87 -6.02
CA CYS A 95 -5.81 9.57 -6.68
C CYS A 95 -4.61 9.33 -7.60
N ASN A 96 -4.07 10.37 -8.24
CA ASN A 96 -2.80 10.25 -8.95
C ASN A 96 -1.66 9.90 -8.00
N TRP A 97 -1.55 10.59 -6.86
CA TRP A 97 -0.51 10.28 -5.86
C TRP A 97 -0.68 8.90 -5.25
N TYR A 98 -1.91 8.45 -5.03
CA TYR A 98 -2.18 7.08 -4.55
C TYR A 98 -1.79 6.04 -5.58
N TRP A 99 -2.15 6.25 -6.84
CA TRP A 99 -1.73 5.36 -7.91
C TRP A 99 -0.21 5.31 -8.08
N ILE A 100 0.48 6.45 -7.99
CA ILE A 100 1.95 6.51 -8.03
C ILE A 100 2.54 5.69 -6.88
N ASN A 101 2.07 5.92 -5.65
CA ASN A 101 2.55 5.19 -4.48
C ASN A 101 2.35 3.67 -4.62
N LEU A 102 1.15 3.25 -5.01
CA LEU A 102 0.80 1.85 -5.21
C LEU A 102 1.64 1.20 -6.32
N THR A 103 1.75 1.84 -7.47
CA THR A 103 2.52 1.32 -8.62
C THR A 103 4.01 1.21 -8.29
N LEU A 104 4.55 2.16 -7.52
CA LEU A 104 5.95 2.10 -7.10
C LEU A 104 6.21 0.97 -6.09
N ASP A 105 5.28 0.73 -5.16
CA ASP A 105 5.35 -0.39 -4.20
C ASP A 105 5.45 -1.73 -4.95
N ASP A 106 4.61 -1.93 -5.97
CA ASP A 106 4.54 -3.19 -6.74
C ASP A 106 5.65 -3.35 -7.79
N THR A 107 6.44 -2.30 -8.04
CA THR A 107 7.52 -2.32 -9.04
C THR A 107 8.90 -2.19 -8.39
N ILE A 108 9.32 -0.96 -8.11
CA ILE A 108 10.62 -0.65 -7.50
C ILE A 108 10.67 -1.19 -6.06
N GLY A 109 9.56 -1.06 -5.33
CA GLY A 109 9.41 -1.53 -3.95
C GLY A 109 9.69 -3.02 -3.79
N LEU A 110 9.15 -3.85 -4.68
CA LEU A 110 9.46 -5.29 -4.71
C LEU A 110 10.96 -5.57 -4.83
N GLY A 111 11.68 -4.80 -5.66
CA GLY A 111 13.13 -4.92 -5.81
C GLY A 111 13.89 -4.53 -4.55
N ILE A 112 13.52 -3.40 -3.93
CA ILE A 112 14.08 -2.93 -2.66
C ILE A 112 13.84 -3.95 -1.55
N LEU A 113 12.61 -4.46 -1.44
CA LEU A 113 12.21 -5.43 -0.42
C LEU A 113 12.94 -6.75 -0.61
N PHE A 114 13.09 -7.23 -1.86
CA PHE A 114 13.87 -8.42 -2.16
C PHE A 114 15.33 -8.27 -1.72
N LEU A 115 16.00 -7.17 -2.09
CA LEU A 115 17.38 -6.91 -1.69
C LEU A 115 17.50 -6.81 -0.16
N SER A 116 16.60 -6.07 0.48
CA SER A 116 16.63 -5.87 1.94
C SER A 116 16.40 -7.18 2.69
N LEU A 117 15.50 -8.04 2.20
CA LEU A 117 15.29 -9.38 2.74
C LEU A 117 16.56 -10.23 2.60
N ARG A 118 17.24 -10.20 1.44
CA ARG A 118 18.50 -10.92 1.23
C ARG A 118 19.60 -10.45 2.18
N LEU A 119 19.74 -9.13 2.34
CA LEU A 119 20.71 -8.55 3.28
C LEU A 119 20.42 -8.98 4.71
N MET A 120 19.15 -8.93 5.14
CA MET A 120 18.73 -9.38 6.47
C MET A 120 19.05 -10.87 6.69
N GLN A 121 18.75 -11.73 5.70
CA GLN A 121 19.06 -13.16 5.75
C GLN A 121 20.58 -13.41 5.88
N CYS A 122 21.40 -12.64 5.15
CA CYS A 122 22.85 -12.68 5.28
C CYS A 122 23.30 -12.24 6.67
N THR A 123 22.77 -11.13 7.19
CA THR A 123 23.08 -10.60 8.53
C THR A 123 22.81 -11.65 9.62
N TYR A 124 21.68 -12.36 9.55
CA TYR A 124 21.36 -13.42 10.51
C TYR A 124 22.32 -14.61 10.49
N ARG A 125 23.02 -14.84 9.37
CA ARG A 125 24.05 -15.88 9.23
C ARG A 125 25.46 -15.40 9.60
N THR A 126 25.64 -14.11 9.88
CA THR A 126 26.94 -13.60 10.34
C THR A 126 27.24 -14.05 11.76
N ARG A 127 28.54 -14.17 12.10
CA ARG A 127 28.99 -14.53 13.45
C ARG A 127 28.60 -13.51 14.53
N CYS A 128 28.25 -12.28 14.14
CA CYS A 128 27.84 -11.24 15.08
C CYS A 128 26.43 -11.46 15.62
N VAL A 129 25.53 -12.04 14.81
CA VAL A 129 24.14 -12.28 15.20
C VAL A 129 23.93 -13.76 15.55
N ASP A 130 24.47 -14.67 14.74
CA ASP A 130 24.44 -16.13 14.93
C ASP A 130 23.04 -16.68 15.22
N ARG A 131 22.06 -16.29 14.39
CA ARG A 131 20.65 -16.72 14.47
C ARG A 131 20.13 -17.20 13.11
N PRO A 132 20.73 -18.24 12.52
CA PRO A 132 20.36 -18.72 11.18
C PRO A 132 18.89 -19.19 11.09
N GLU A 133 18.27 -19.58 12.21
CA GLU A 133 16.85 -19.94 12.28
C GLU A 133 15.92 -18.78 11.90
N LEU A 134 16.33 -17.52 12.16
CA LEU A 134 15.56 -16.33 11.79
C LEU A 134 15.74 -15.96 10.31
N ALA A 135 16.80 -16.43 9.66
CA ALA A 135 17.01 -16.21 8.23
C ALA A 135 16.02 -17.02 7.36
N MET A 136 15.40 -18.07 7.90
CA MET A 136 14.46 -18.93 7.20
C MET A 136 13.01 -18.45 7.38
N SER A 137 12.61 -17.48 6.56
CA SER A 137 11.22 -16.99 6.56
C SER A 137 10.24 -18.12 6.25
N GLY A 138 9.18 -18.23 7.05
CA GLY A 138 8.15 -19.26 6.90
C GLY A 138 8.43 -20.54 7.68
N GLU A 139 9.59 -20.64 8.33
CA GLU A 139 9.94 -21.74 9.23
C GLU A 139 9.89 -21.24 10.68
N TYR A 140 9.07 -21.89 11.50
CA TYR A 140 8.76 -21.48 12.87
C TYR A 140 9.16 -22.51 13.92
N GLY A 141 9.96 -23.52 13.55
CA GLY A 141 10.31 -24.65 14.41
C GLY A 141 9.28 -25.78 14.40
N ASN A 142 9.63 -26.88 15.08
CA ASN A 142 8.80 -28.07 15.22
C ASN A 142 8.72 -28.47 16.71
N PRO A 143 7.61 -28.18 17.42
CA PRO A 143 6.36 -27.57 16.94
C PRO A 143 6.49 -26.06 16.63
N PRO A 144 5.56 -25.44 15.86
CA PRO A 144 5.65 -24.02 15.51
C PRO A 144 5.60 -23.09 16.72
N ASP A 145 6.63 -22.27 16.89
CA ASP A 145 6.84 -21.33 17.99
C ASP A 145 6.36 -19.91 17.61
N VAL A 146 5.54 -19.32 18.47
CA VAL A 146 4.99 -17.97 18.33
C VAL A 146 6.09 -16.90 18.48
N ARG A 147 7.15 -17.17 19.25
CA ARG A 147 8.26 -16.21 19.46
C ARG A 147 9.07 -16.00 18.18
N ILE A 148 9.36 -17.09 17.47
CA ILE A 148 10.03 -17.04 16.16
C ILE A 148 9.14 -16.31 15.16
N PHE A 149 7.84 -16.63 15.15
CA PHE A 149 6.86 -15.91 14.33
C PHE A 149 6.84 -14.41 14.63
N ALA A 150 6.73 -14.02 15.90
CA ALA A 150 6.67 -12.61 16.30
C ALA A 150 7.94 -11.86 15.90
N ARG A 151 9.11 -12.48 16.04
CA ARG A 151 10.37 -11.89 15.59
C ARG A 151 10.41 -11.72 14.07
N GLN A 152 10.08 -12.76 13.30
CA GLN A 152 10.03 -12.67 11.84
C GLN A 152 8.96 -11.67 11.36
N LEU A 153 7.85 -11.54 12.09
CA LEU A 153 6.81 -10.54 11.79
C LEU A 153 7.36 -9.12 12.01
N LEU A 154 8.03 -8.86 13.13
CA LEU A 154 8.64 -7.55 13.40
C LEU A 154 9.68 -7.19 12.36
N ASP A 155 10.56 -8.14 12.02
CA ASP A 155 11.57 -7.94 10.98
C ASP A 155 10.91 -7.62 9.63
N TRP A 156 9.85 -8.35 9.26
CA TRP A 156 9.08 -8.08 8.05
C TRP A 156 8.44 -6.69 8.05
N GLN A 157 7.80 -6.27 9.14
CA GLN A 157 7.23 -4.93 9.23
C GLN A 157 8.30 -3.84 9.12
N LEU A 158 9.48 -4.05 9.72
CA LEU A 158 10.59 -3.11 9.62
C LEU A 158 11.09 -2.98 8.17
N LEU A 159 11.27 -4.11 7.46
CA LEU A 159 11.70 -4.09 6.06
C LEU A 159 10.71 -3.33 5.17
N VAL A 160 9.41 -3.55 5.37
CA VAL A 160 8.33 -2.89 4.64
C VAL A 160 8.30 -1.38 4.95
N VAL A 161 8.50 -0.97 6.21
CA VAL A 161 8.59 0.46 6.54
C VAL A 161 9.84 1.11 5.93
N VAL A 162 10.99 0.44 5.97
CA VAL A 162 12.23 0.94 5.34
C VAL A 162 12.04 1.11 3.84
N GLU A 163 11.49 0.10 3.17
CA GLU A 163 11.12 0.16 1.76
C GLU A 163 10.20 1.36 1.49
N LYS A 164 9.17 1.55 2.31
CA LYS A 164 8.23 2.65 2.13
C LYS A 164 8.87 4.03 2.29
N VAL A 165 9.76 4.18 3.27
CA VAL A 165 10.51 5.42 3.48
C VAL A 165 11.42 5.71 2.28
N LEU A 166 12.10 4.70 1.73
CA LEU A 166 12.95 4.85 0.55
C LEU A 166 12.14 5.29 -0.67
N LEU A 167 10.98 4.69 -0.91
CA LEU A 167 10.09 5.12 -1.99
C LEU A 167 9.51 6.53 -1.77
N ALA A 168 9.15 6.87 -0.54
CA ALA A 168 8.67 8.23 -0.22
C ALA A 168 9.75 9.28 -0.51
N VAL A 169 11.01 9.01 -0.12
CA VAL A 169 12.16 9.86 -0.45
C VAL A 169 12.35 9.98 -1.95
N PHE A 170 12.26 8.87 -2.69
CA PHE A 170 12.32 8.87 -4.16
C PHE A 170 11.22 9.76 -4.77
N VAL A 171 9.97 9.62 -4.33
CA VAL A 171 8.86 10.45 -4.82
C VAL A 171 9.10 11.93 -4.54
N VAL A 172 9.57 12.29 -3.34
CA VAL A 172 9.89 13.69 -3.01
C VAL A 172 10.97 14.26 -3.93
N HIS A 173 12.01 13.50 -4.26
CA HIS A 173 13.11 13.96 -5.11
C HIS A 173 12.73 14.02 -6.60
N PHE A 174 11.91 13.08 -7.08
CA PHE A 174 11.55 12.92 -8.49
C PHE A 174 10.10 13.31 -8.80
N ASN A 175 9.46 14.09 -7.91
CA ASN A 175 8.03 14.40 -7.92
C ASN A 175 7.49 14.84 -9.29
N GLY A 176 8.21 15.72 -10.00
CA GLY A 176 7.78 16.19 -11.33
C GLY A 176 7.77 15.10 -12.40
N ALA A 177 8.73 14.18 -12.37
CA ALA A 177 8.82 13.07 -13.32
C ALA A 177 7.76 12.00 -13.03
N VAL A 178 7.57 11.63 -11.76
CA VAL A 178 6.54 10.63 -11.40
C VAL A 178 5.13 11.15 -11.63
N ALA A 179 4.90 12.45 -11.38
CA ALA A 179 3.61 13.08 -11.62
C ALA A 179 3.29 13.21 -13.12
N SER A 180 4.30 13.46 -13.98
CA SER A 180 4.07 13.52 -15.43
C SER A 180 3.70 12.17 -16.01
N VAL A 181 4.36 11.09 -15.55
CA VAL A 181 4.01 9.71 -15.93
C VAL A 181 2.56 9.39 -15.55
N ALA A 182 2.17 9.71 -14.31
CA ALA A 182 0.78 9.51 -13.87
C ALA A 182 -0.21 10.36 -14.67
N GLY A 183 0.13 11.61 -14.99
CA GLY A 183 -0.71 12.49 -15.82
C GLY A 183 -0.93 11.94 -17.23
N VAL A 184 0.09 11.35 -17.85
CA VAL A 184 -0.04 10.70 -19.17
C VAL A 184 -0.90 9.45 -19.08
N LEU A 185 -0.69 8.61 -18.06
CA LEU A 185 -1.36 7.32 -17.93
C LEU A 185 -2.80 7.42 -17.41
N LEU A 186 -3.11 8.43 -16.59
CA LEU A 186 -4.42 8.59 -15.95
C LEU A 186 -5.20 9.82 -16.44
N GLY A 187 -4.58 10.74 -17.18
CA GLY A 187 -5.23 11.98 -17.60
C GLY A 187 -6.48 11.78 -18.46
N TRP A 188 -6.57 10.65 -19.18
CA TRP A 188 -7.77 10.28 -19.93
C TRP A 188 -8.96 9.86 -19.04
N LEU A 189 -8.71 9.53 -17.77
CA LEU A 189 -9.72 9.19 -16.76
C LEU A 189 -10.18 10.39 -15.92
N ASP A 190 -9.56 11.56 -16.08
CA ASP A 190 -9.91 12.78 -15.31
C ASP A 190 -11.39 13.19 -15.45
N PRO A 191 -12.07 13.04 -16.61
CA PRO A 191 -13.51 13.31 -16.71
C PRO A 191 -14.40 12.31 -15.96
N TYR A 192 -13.86 11.15 -15.55
CA TYR A 192 -14.60 10.03 -14.97
C TYR A 192 -14.06 9.67 -13.57
N PRO A 193 -14.33 10.49 -12.53
CA PRO A 193 -13.71 10.32 -11.20
C PRO A 193 -14.01 8.96 -10.55
N ARG A 194 -15.20 8.39 -10.77
CA ARG A 194 -15.52 7.02 -10.30
C ARG A 194 -14.78 5.94 -11.09
N GLY A 195 -14.64 6.12 -12.40
CA GLY A 195 -13.86 5.20 -13.25
C GLY A 195 -12.37 5.24 -12.91
N LYS A 196 -11.83 6.44 -12.67
CA LYS A 196 -10.47 6.66 -12.17
C LYS A 196 -10.23 5.93 -10.86
N LEU A 197 -11.15 6.06 -9.90
CA LEU A 197 -11.06 5.36 -8.62
C LEU A 197 -11.04 3.83 -8.78
N VAL A 198 -11.91 3.28 -9.62
CA VAL A 198 -11.91 1.82 -9.93
C VAL A 198 -10.61 1.39 -10.58
N GLY A 199 -10.11 2.14 -11.56
CA GLY A 199 -8.85 1.83 -12.24
C GLY A 199 -7.66 1.85 -11.27
N VAL A 200 -7.59 2.86 -10.40
CA VAL A 200 -6.50 2.99 -9.45
C VAL A 200 -6.54 1.90 -8.37
N MET A 201 -7.73 1.55 -7.85
CA MET A 201 -7.87 0.56 -6.80
C MET A 201 -7.89 -0.89 -7.31
N GLY A 202 -8.27 -1.12 -8.57
CA GLY A 202 -8.37 -2.46 -9.16
C GLY A 202 -7.11 -2.92 -9.90
N VAL A 203 -6.16 -2.02 -10.17
CA VAL A 203 -4.89 -2.35 -10.86
C VAL A 203 -3.76 -2.70 -9.88
N GLY A 204 -3.83 -2.23 -8.63
CA GLY A 204 -2.93 -2.71 -7.57
C GLY A 204 -3.61 -3.61 -6.56
#